data_AF-A0A6G7WXI3-F1
#
_entry.id   AF-A0A6G7WXI3-F1
#
_cell.length_a   1.000
_cell.length_b   1.000
_cell.length_c   1.000
_cell.angle_alpha   90.00
_cell.angle_beta   90.00
_cell.angle_gamma   90.00
#
_symmetry.space_group_name_H-M   'P 1'
#
loop_
_entity.id
_entity.type
_entity.pdbx_description
1 polymer ?
#
loop_
_entity_poly.entity_id
_entity_poly.type
_entity_poly.pdbx_seq_one_letter_code
_entity_poly.pdbx_strand_id
1 'polypeptide(L)'
;MNKIFHPINGDLVDVTDLTENELLIPNHLHKPSIWIPFYDEGEDTTTTRLYGMEFELNLVDENNNPKIYDVCREILKITNSEGRHAHIMVDNSVRNGIELVFAPMSFAYMFAHIDFVGLFDLFQNRGVTASHDTGFHIHVGIQHTLRERNLILKLFAISYPMWLEISRRKIIRLQDRYVSTAYFMMNDRTRERHQHNLRSLNDKGSSRVDFKSLYFDSYDIRNRYTAVNFANRNTVEFRIFSGAPTYETFFDCIDFTDRFICLVDEISVTREDNVPNLDAFVLRTGTQDYLDRTVRTIRKGRLLQGTRLYYNHAYLVNTYWYQSSPAHADLGDYIMQKVHYETYLSYIEEIHAFDINVDYFDIQETREKINDFLVGVLKEIVVVEDSFIGAIPILYNTRYQKISRHELKNDYVILKAINSDLLITETK
;
A
#
# COMPACT_ATOMS: atom_id res chain seq x y z
N MET A 1 26.25 25.16 -3.31
CA MET A 1 26.05 25.93 -4.56
C MET A 1 24.67 26.57 -4.51
N ASN A 2 24.44 27.69 -5.20
CA ASN A 2 23.11 28.30 -5.28
C ASN A 2 22.31 27.87 -6.52
N LYS A 3 22.97 27.24 -7.51
CA LYS A 3 22.29 26.69 -8.67
C LYS A 3 21.59 25.38 -8.32
N ILE A 4 20.32 25.26 -8.70
CA ILE A 4 19.49 24.07 -8.54
C ILE A 4 18.64 23.84 -9.79
N PHE A 5 18.06 22.66 -9.93
CA PHE A 5 16.99 22.40 -10.88
C PHE A 5 15.66 22.93 -10.33
N HIS A 6 15.00 23.79 -11.09
CA HIS A 6 13.79 24.47 -10.70
C HIS A 6 12.67 23.46 -10.36
N PRO A 7 11.98 23.57 -9.21
CA PRO A 7 11.04 22.55 -8.71
C PRO A 7 9.83 22.32 -9.62
N ILE A 8 9.39 23.35 -10.37
CA ILE A 8 8.26 23.26 -11.30
C ILE A 8 8.68 22.91 -12.73
N ASN A 9 9.50 23.71 -13.42
CA ASN A 9 9.81 23.49 -14.84
C ASN A 9 11.05 22.62 -15.10
N GLY A 10 11.99 22.49 -14.14
CA GLY A 10 13.20 21.68 -14.25
C GLY A 10 14.41 22.40 -14.85
N ASP A 11 14.33 23.69 -15.15
CA ASP A 11 15.45 24.46 -15.66
C ASP A 11 16.52 24.70 -14.58
N LEU A 12 17.79 24.80 -14.97
CA LEU A 12 18.86 25.15 -14.04
C LEU A 12 18.81 26.66 -13.72
N VAL A 13 18.54 27.00 -12.46
CA VAL A 13 18.32 28.38 -11.99
C VAL A 13 19.13 28.67 -10.74
N ASP A 14 19.39 29.95 -10.45
CA ASP A 14 19.84 30.34 -9.11
C ASP A 14 18.63 30.34 -8.17
N VAL A 15 18.72 29.62 -7.06
CA VAL A 15 17.62 29.48 -6.11
C VAL A 15 17.26 30.81 -5.42
N THR A 16 18.13 31.83 -5.47
CA THR A 16 17.79 33.17 -4.98
C THR A 16 16.80 33.90 -5.88
N ASP A 17 16.68 33.47 -7.14
CA ASP A 17 15.82 34.09 -8.14
C ASP A 17 14.40 33.51 -8.13
N LEU A 18 14.17 32.42 -7.38
CA LEU A 18 12.85 31.82 -7.22
C LEU A 18 11.91 32.73 -6.42
N THR A 19 10.70 32.87 -6.93
CA THR A 19 9.60 33.54 -6.23
C THR A 19 9.10 32.70 -5.05
N GLU A 20 8.38 33.35 -4.13
CA GLU A 20 7.75 32.66 -2.99
C GLU A 20 6.85 31.49 -3.41
N ASN A 21 6.08 31.65 -4.50
CA ASN A 21 5.18 30.62 -5.03
C ASN A 21 5.92 29.46 -5.72
N GLU A 22 7.16 29.67 -6.14
CA GLU A 22 8.02 28.62 -6.71
C GLU A 22 8.79 27.86 -5.62
N LEU A 23 9.12 28.55 -4.52
CA LEU A 23 9.70 27.94 -3.32
C LEU A 23 8.66 27.13 -2.54
N LEU A 24 7.43 27.62 -2.48
CA LEU A 24 6.32 27.03 -1.74
C LEU A 24 5.03 27.18 -2.54
N ILE A 25 4.59 26.08 -3.14
CA ILE A 25 3.43 26.09 -4.03
C ILE A 25 2.14 26.22 -3.19
N PRO A 26 1.29 27.23 -3.43
CA PRO A 26 0.11 27.50 -2.59
C PRO A 26 -1.00 26.45 -2.75
N ASN A 27 -0.96 25.65 -3.81
CA ASN A 27 -1.95 24.64 -4.10
C ASN A 27 -1.50 23.26 -3.57
N HIS A 28 -2.13 22.81 -2.49
CA HIS A 28 -1.97 21.46 -1.91
C HIS A 28 -2.42 20.30 -2.84
N LEU A 29 -2.98 20.62 -4.02
CA LEU A 29 -3.34 19.67 -5.07
C LEU A 29 -2.47 19.84 -6.32
N HIS A 30 -1.37 20.59 -6.23
CA HIS A 30 -0.45 20.67 -7.36
C HIS A 30 0.06 19.27 -7.70
N LYS A 31 -0.25 18.82 -8.91
CA LYS A 31 0.27 17.59 -9.47
C LYS A 31 0.92 17.95 -10.79
N PRO A 32 2.22 17.66 -11.00
CA PRO A 32 2.83 17.77 -12.31
C PRO A 32 1.96 17.00 -13.32
N SER A 33 1.70 17.60 -14.48
CA SER A 33 0.99 16.92 -15.57
C SER A 33 1.75 15.68 -16.05
N ILE A 34 3.07 15.67 -15.86
CA ILE A 34 3.97 14.57 -16.15
C ILE A 34 4.99 14.45 -15.02
N TRP A 35 5.09 13.26 -14.43
CA TRP A 35 6.18 12.89 -13.54
C TRP A 35 7.38 12.42 -14.36
N ILE A 36 8.56 12.96 -14.08
CA ILE A 36 9.82 12.51 -14.70
C ILE A 36 10.44 11.47 -13.75
N PRO A 37 10.57 10.21 -14.18
CA PRO A 37 11.23 9.20 -13.37
C PRO A 37 12.75 9.32 -13.44
N PHE A 38 13.44 8.97 -12.35
CA PHE A 38 14.91 8.91 -12.31
C PHE A 38 15.40 7.50 -12.02
N TYR A 39 16.47 7.12 -12.71
CA TYR A 39 17.10 5.81 -12.66
C TYR A 39 18.61 5.99 -12.55
N ASP A 40 19.27 5.08 -11.84
CA ASP A 40 20.71 5.04 -11.73
C ASP A 40 21.34 4.53 -13.03
N GLU A 41 22.63 4.81 -13.22
CA GLU A 41 23.32 4.42 -14.45
C GLU A 41 23.32 2.89 -14.64
N GLY A 42 22.72 2.44 -15.75
CA GLY A 42 22.67 1.02 -16.12
C GLY A 42 21.41 0.27 -15.65
N GLU A 43 20.47 0.95 -14.97
CA GLU A 43 19.18 0.34 -14.62
C GLU A 43 18.23 0.23 -15.83
N ASP A 44 17.45 -0.85 -15.88
CA ASP A 44 16.45 -1.06 -16.92
C ASP A 44 15.18 -0.25 -16.61
N THR A 45 14.92 0.78 -17.42
CA THR A 45 13.76 1.68 -17.25
C THR A 45 12.39 1.01 -17.40
N THR A 46 12.33 -0.25 -17.83
CA THR A 46 11.09 -1.01 -18.01
C THR A 46 10.78 -1.94 -16.83
N THR A 47 11.81 -2.41 -16.11
CA THR A 47 11.65 -3.37 -15.01
C THR A 47 12.04 -2.81 -13.65
N THR A 48 12.88 -1.77 -13.62
CA THR A 48 13.32 -1.17 -12.37
C THR A 48 12.16 -0.48 -11.67
N ARG A 49 11.98 -0.82 -10.40
CA ARG A 49 10.93 -0.25 -9.56
C ARG A 49 11.26 1.18 -9.19
N LEU A 50 10.22 2.01 -9.20
CA LEU A 50 10.29 3.39 -8.77
C LEU A 50 9.52 3.60 -7.46
N TYR A 51 10.02 4.55 -6.67
CA TYR A 51 9.47 5.00 -5.41
C TYR A 51 9.24 6.51 -5.46
N GLY A 52 8.02 6.95 -5.16
CA GLY A 52 7.68 8.35 -4.87
C GLY A 52 7.46 8.54 -3.38
N MET A 53 7.69 9.74 -2.86
CA MET A 53 7.63 10.01 -1.42
C MET A 53 6.99 11.35 -1.11
N GLU A 54 6.18 11.40 -0.05
CA GLU A 54 5.55 12.62 0.46
C GLU A 54 5.86 12.76 1.96
N PHE A 55 6.44 13.89 2.36
CA PHE A 55 6.67 14.23 3.77
C PHE A 55 5.77 15.40 4.17
N GLU A 56 4.79 15.15 5.03
CA GLU A 56 4.06 16.20 5.74
C GLU A 56 4.95 16.66 6.92
N LEU A 57 5.24 17.96 7.04
CA LEU A 57 6.17 18.50 8.04
C LEU A 57 5.63 19.78 8.66
N ASN A 58 5.91 19.99 9.95
CA ASN A 58 5.59 21.22 10.65
C ASN A 58 6.81 22.12 10.74
N LEU A 59 6.61 23.41 10.51
CA LEU A 59 7.60 24.44 10.79
C LEU A 59 7.29 25.09 12.14
N VAL A 60 8.19 24.87 13.10
CA VAL A 60 8.12 25.49 14.43
C VAL A 60 8.95 26.75 14.39
N ASP A 61 8.29 27.91 14.49
CA ASP A 61 8.97 29.19 14.63
C ASP A 61 8.85 29.70 16.07
N GLU A 62 9.97 30.12 16.66
CA GLU A 62 10.03 30.72 17.98
C GLU A 62 9.42 32.13 18.02
N ASN A 63 9.32 32.83 16.87
CA ASN A 63 9.02 34.27 16.82
C ASN A 63 7.87 34.68 15.87
N ASN A 64 7.03 33.76 15.41
CA ASN A 64 5.82 34.05 14.59
C ASN A 64 6.10 34.77 13.26
N ASN A 65 7.34 34.74 12.77
CA ASN A 65 7.83 35.42 11.57
C ASN A 65 8.48 34.38 10.64
N PRO A 66 7.69 33.67 9.82
CA PRO A 66 8.13 32.44 9.20
C PRO A 66 9.24 32.73 8.20
N LYS A 67 10.47 32.31 8.52
CA LYS A 67 11.54 32.10 7.54
C LYS A 67 11.28 30.86 6.67
N ILE A 68 10.01 30.59 6.37
CA ILE A 68 9.54 29.40 5.65
C ILE A 68 10.21 29.31 4.29
N TYR A 69 10.29 30.43 3.57
CA TYR A 69 10.93 30.47 2.26
C TYR A 69 12.44 30.24 2.32
N ASP A 70 13.11 30.67 3.40
CA ASP A 70 14.53 30.36 3.59
C ASP A 70 14.75 28.87 3.83
N VAL A 71 13.88 28.25 4.63
CA VAL A 71 13.91 26.80 4.87
C VAL A 71 13.62 26.04 3.58
N CYS A 72 12.57 26.42 2.83
CA CYS A 72 12.25 25.81 1.53
C CYS A 72 13.41 25.94 0.54
N ARG A 73 14.08 27.10 0.52
CA ARG A 73 15.27 27.34 -0.31
C ARG A 73 16.42 26.40 0.06
N GLU A 74 16.67 26.19 1.35
CA GLU A 74 17.72 25.29 1.83
C GLU A 74 17.38 23.82 1.55
N ILE A 75 16.12 23.42 1.70
CA ILE A 75 15.64 22.09 1.31
C ILE A 75 15.89 21.85 -0.18
N LEU A 76 15.44 22.76 -1.05
CA LEU A 76 15.58 22.62 -2.50
C LEU A 76 17.05 22.62 -2.97
N LYS A 77 17.96 23.27 -2.23
CA LYS A 77 19.41 23.17 -2.50
C LYS A 77 19.96 21.77 -2.31
N ILE A 78 19.37 21.00 -1.40
CA ILE A 78 19.76 19.60 -1.13
C ILE A 78 19.03 18.68 -2.10
N THR A 79 17.71 18.83 -2.22
CA THR A 79 16.91 17.87 -3.01
C THR A 79 17.11 18.05 -4.51
N ASN A 80 17.31 19.27 -4.99
CA ASN A 80 17.34 19.57 -6.42
C ASN A 80 18.71 20.02 -6.94
N SER A 81 19.80 19.60 -6.30
CA SER A 81 21.17 19.89 -6.73
C SER A 81 21.54 19.22 -8.06
N GLU A 82 21.06 17.98 -8.27
CA GLU A 82 21.45 17.13 -9.41
C GLU A 82 20.28 16.77 -10.34
N GLY A 83 19.06 17.19 -10.00
CA GLY A 83 17.87 16.98 -10.83
C GLY A 83 16.63 17.61 -10.22
N ARG A 84 15.52 17.67 -10.96
CA ARG A 84 14.23 18.14 -10.42
C ARG A 84 13.58 17.03 -9.59
N HIS A 85 14.17 16.72 -8.43
CA HIS A 85 13.72 15.59 -7.61
C HIS A 85 12.53 15.92 -6.73
N ALA A 86 12.37 17.17 -6.26
CA ALA A 86 11.27 17.51 -5.35
C ALA A 86 10.67 18.89 -5.59
N HIS A 87 9.45 19.05 -5.10
CA HIS A 87 8.76 20.33 -4.93
C HIS A 87 8.11 20.39 -3.55
N ILE A 88 7.80 21.61 -3.09
CA ILE A 88 7.25 21.85 -1.75
C ILE A 88 5.90 22.56 -1.91
N MET A 89 4.89 22.07 -1.20
CA MET A 89 3.54 22.63 -1.20
C MET A 89 3.14 23.09 0.20
N VAL A 90 2.18 24.01 0.28
CA VAL A 90 1.52 24.33 1.55
C VAL A 90 0.65 23.16 1.97
N ASP A 91 0.85 22.65 3.18
CA ASP A 91 -0.02 21.66 3.80
C ASP A 91 -0.95 22.33 4.82
N ASN A 92 -2.23 22.43 4.47
CA ASN A 92 -3.25 23.02 5.34
C ASN A 92 -3.82 22.03 6.37
N SER A 93 -3.46 20.74 6.28
CA SER A 93 -3.90 19.72 7.22
C SER A 93 -3.14 19.75 8.54
N VAL A 94 -1.95 20.38 8.55
CA VAL A 94 -1.10 20.54 9.73
C VAL A 94 -0.75 22.01 9.97
N ARG A 95 -0.51 22.38 11.23
CA ARG A 95 -0.26 23.78 11.61
C ARG A 95 1.12 24.23 11.11
N ASN A 96 1.16 25.29 10.30
CA ASN A 96 2.37 25.76 9.61
C ASN A 96 3.02 24.64 8.79
N GLY A 97 2.16 23.90 8.07
CA GLY A 97 2.54 22.71 7.34
C GLY A 97 3.17 22.98 5.99
N ILE A 98 4.18 22.19 5.68
CA ILE A 98 4.66 21.99 4.31
C ILE A 98 4.57 20.52 3.95
N GLU A 99 4.35 20.25 2.67
CA GLU A 99 4.43 18.90 2.09
C GLU A 99 5.58 18.88 1.08
N LEU A 100 6.62 18.10 1.37
CA LEU A 100 7.75 17.87 0.48
C LEU A 100 7.47 16.62 -0.35
N VAL A 101 7.33 16.78 -1.65
CA VAL A 101 6.94 15.70 -2.57
C VAL A 101 8.08 15.41 -3.55
N PHE A 102 8.50 14.15 -3.56
CA PHE A 102 9.55 13.64 -4.41
C PHE A 102 9.00 13.01 -5.69
N ALA A 103 9.72 13.22 -6.79
CA ALA A 103 9.55 12.52 -8.05
C ALA A 103 9.79 11.01 -7.88
N PRO A 104 9.23 10.17 -8.77
CA PRO A 104 9.47 8.74 -8.71
C PRO A 104 10.93 8.42 -9.09
N MET A 105 11.63 7.69 -8.23
CA MET A 105 13.05 7.35 -8.41
C MET A 105 13.30 5.89 -8.10
N SER A 106 14.29 5.28 -8.75
CA SER A 106 14.75 3.96 -8.31
C SER A 106 15.40 4.05 -6.93
N PHE A 107 15.43 2.91 -6.23
CA PHE A 107 16.05 2.84 -4.91
C PHE A 107 17.54 3.23 -4.97
N ALA A 108 18.27 2.72 -5.97
CA ALA A 108 19.69 3.02 -6.15
C ALA A 108 19.93 4.52 -6.42
N TYR A 109 19.19 5.10 -7.37
CA TYR A 109 19.33 6.52 -7.73
C TYR A 109 19.08 7.43 -6.54
N MET A 110 17.98 7.18 -5.81
CA MET A 110 17.56 7.99 -4.67
C MET A 110 18.69 8.17 -3.64
N PHE A 111 19.37 7.09 -3.26
CA PHE A 111 20.43 7.13 -2.27
C PHE A 111 21.81 7.52 -2.83
N ALA A 112 22.00 7.47 -4.15
CA ALA A 112 23.22 7.94 -4.80
C ALA A 112 23.22 9.47 -5.01
N HIS A 113 22.06 10.06 -5.28
CA HIS A 113 21.95 11.44 -5.77
C HIS A 113 21.34 12.45 -4.79
N ILE A 114 20.76 11.99 -3.68
CA ILE A 114 20.12 12.88 -2.69
C ILE A 114 20.79 12.69 -1.33
N ASP A 115 21.34 13.79 -0.80
CA ASP A 115 21.92 13.82 0.55
C ASP A 115 20.82 13.87 1.62
N PHE A 116 20.20 12.72 1.86
CA PHE A 116 19.17 12.60 2.91
C PHE A 116 19.74 12.86 4.30
N VAL A 117 21.01 12.51 4.58
CA VAL A 117 21.63 12.79 5.88
C VAL A 117 21.66 14.31 6.12
N GLY A 118 22.18 15.07 5.15
CA GLY A 118 22.17 16.53 5.18
C GLY A 118 20.76 17.12 5.24
N LEU A 119 19.78 16.50 4.57
CA LEU A 119 18.38 16.93 4.63
C LEU A 119 17.77 16.77 6.03
N PHE A 120 17.98 15.63 6.70
CA PHE A 120 17.49 15.40 8.05
C PHE A 120 18.23 16.23 9.10
N ASP A 121 19.53 16.51 8.89
CA ASP A 121 20.28 17.47 9.72
C ASP A 121 19.73 18.89 9.55
N LEU A 122 19.40 19.30 8.31
CA LEU A 122 18.75 20.57 8.04
C LEU A 122 17.41 20.67 8.77
N PHE A 123 16.59 19.62 8.75
CA PHE A 123 15.31 19.60 9.44
C PHE A 123 15.46 19.88 10.94
N GLN A 124 16.39 19.17 11.59
CA GLN A 124 16.69 19.37 13.02
C GLN A 124 17.18 20.79 13.31
N ASN A 125 18.10 21.31 12.48
CA ASN A 125 18.72 22.62 12.68
C ASN A 125 17.78 23.80 12.42
N ARG A 126 16.73 23.62 11.61
CA ARG A 126 15.81 24.70 11.21
C ARG A 126 14.43 24.59 11.83
N GLY A 127 14.24 23.72 12.83
CA GLY A 127 12.95 23.55 13.50
C GLY A 127 11.86 22.95 12.60
N VAL A 128 12.27 22.19 11.57
CA VAL A 128 11.36 21.38 10.76
C VAL A 128 11.14 20.08 11.50
N THR A 129 9.90 19.81 11.88
CA THR A 129 9.57 18.69 12.77
C THR A 129 8.43 17.84 12.24
N ALA A 130 8.49 16.55 12.54
CA ALA A 130 7.32 15.70 12.44
C ALA A 130 6.53 15.76 13.76
N SER A 131 5.23 16.01 13.66
CA SER A 131 4.32 15.89 14.82
C SER A 131 3.40 14.69 14.68
N HIS A 132 2.56 14.46 15.67
CA HIS A 132 1.54 13.41 15.62
C HIS A 132 0.50 13.57 14.48
N ASP A 133 0.40 14.77 13.89
CA ASP A 133 -0.50 15.07 12.76
C ASP A 133 0.20 14.98 11.41
N THR A 134 1.51 14.74 11.38
CA THR A 134 2.26 14.57 10.14
C THR A 134 2.29 13.11 9.68
N GLY A 135 2.32 12.90 8.37
CA GLY A 135 2.53 11.62 7.70
C GLY A 135 3.78 11.59 6.83
N PHE A 136 4.24 10.37 6.61
CA PHE A 136 5.20 10.05 5.57
C PHE A 136 4.55 9.00 4.67
N HIS A 137 4.43 9.29 3.38
CA HIS A 137 3.81 8.39 2.41
C HIS A 137 4.84 7.89 1.41
N ILE A 138 4.76 6.59 1.11
CA ILE A 138 5.63 5.95 0.12
C ILE A 138 4.75 5.40 -1.00
N HIS A 139 4.94 5.89 -2.21
CA HIS A 139 4.29 5.40 -3.42
C HIS A 139 5.24 4.42 -4.11
N VAL A 140 4.80 3.17 -4.26
CA VAL A 140 5.61 2.14 -4.90
C VAL A 140 5.03 1.81 -6.27
N GLY A 141 5.88 1.85 -7.31
CA GLY A 141 5.54 1.42 -8.66
C GLY A 141 5.20 -0.06 -8.70
N ILE A 142 3.90 -0.36 -8.85
CA ILE A 142 3.39 -1.72 -8.99
C ILE A 142 2.05 -1.68 -9.70
N GLN A 143 1.97 -2.38 -10.84
CA GLN A 143 0.68 -2.67 -11.47
C GLN A 143 0.01 -3.77 -10.67
N HIS A 144 -0.93 -3.38 -9.82
CA HIS A 144 -1.57 -4.33 -8.92
C HIS A 144 -2.86 -4.87 -9.55
N THR A 145 -2.93 -6.18 -9.78
CA THR A 145 -4.21 -6.84 -10.06
C THR A 145 -4.94 -7.09 -8.74
N LEU A 146 -6.15 -7.64 -8.82
CA LEU A 146 -6.86 -8.17 -7.65
C LEU A 146 -5.98 -9.11 -6.81
N ARG A 147 -5.16 -9.93 -7.46
CA ARG A 147 -4.25 -10.84 -6.79
C ARG A 147 -3.17 -10.10 -6.00
N GLU A 148 -2.44 -9.18 -6.62
CA GLU A 148 -1.36 -8.45 -5.93
C GLU A 148 -1.92 -7.60 -4.78
N ARG A 149 -3.12 -7.00 -4.94
CA ARG A 149 -3.82 -6.33 -3.83
C ARG A 149 -4.05 -7.29 -2.66
N ASN A 150 -4.61 -8.46 -2.93
CA ASN A 150 -4.88 -9.47 -1.90
C ASN A 150 -3.62 -9.99 -1.23
N LEU A 151 -2.57 -10.22 -2.02
CA LEU A 151 -1.26 -10.62 -1.51
C LEU A 151 -0.65 -9.55 -0.60
N ILE A 152 -0.66 -8.28 -1.02
CA ILE A 152 -0.20 -7.15 -0.20
C ILE A 152 -0.99 -7.09 1.11
N LEU A 153 -2.33 -7.13 1.06
CA LEU A 153 -3.15 -7.09 2.27
C LEU A 153 -2.89 -8.28 3.20
N LYS A 154 -2.70 -9.48 2.64
CA LYS A 154 -2.35 -10.68 3.43
C LYS A 154 -0.97 -10.54 4.08
N LEU A 155 0.06 -10.17 3.32
CA LEU A 155 1.42 -10.03 3.87
C LEU A 155 1.47 -8.89 4.89
N PHE A 156 0.74 -7.80 4.65
CA PHE A 156 0.60 -6.68 5.57
C PHE A 156 -0.05 -7.15 6.88
N ALA A 157 -1.11 -7.97 6.79
CA ALA A 157 -1.74 -8.58 7.95
C ALA A 157 -0.76 -9.46 8.76
N ILE A 158 0.04 -10.27 8.07
CA ILE A 158 1.04 -11.15 8.70
C ILE A 158 2.13 -10.34 9.42
N SER A 159 2.60 -9.28 8.77
CA SER A 159 3.71 -8.43 9.24
C SER A 159 3.27 -7.25 10.11
N TYR A 160 1.98 -7.11 10.41
CA TYR A 160 1.42 -5.94 11.08
C TYR A 160 2.13 -5.49 12.38
N PRO A 161 2.53 -6.39 13.30
CA PRO A 161 3.25 -5.95 14.50
C PRO A 161 4.52 -5.14 14.17
N MET A 162 5.18 -5.45 13.06
CA MET A 162 6.35 -4.74 12.58
C MET A 162 5.97 -3.39 11.96
N TRP A 163 4.92 -3.35 11.13
CA TRP A 163 4.35 -2.11 10.61
C TRP A 163 3.98 -1.12 11.70
N LEU A 164 3.41 -1.58 12.82
CA LEU A 164 3.14 -0.72 13.97
C LEU A 164 4.39 -0.11 14.56
N GLU A 165 5.42 -0.93 14.81
CA GLU A 165 6.69 -0.47 15.38
C GLU A 165 7.36 0.57 14.47
N ILE A 166 7.39 0.29 13.17
CA ILE A 166 8.04 1.13 12.15
C ILE A 166 7.22 2.39 11.87
N SER A 167 5.89 2.32 11.92
CA SER A 167 5.01 3.47 11.68
C SER A 167 5.22 4.61 12.68
N ARG A 168 5.72 4.30 13.88
CA ARG A 168 5.89 5.25 15.01
C ARG A 168 4.63 6.04 15.40
N ARG A 169 3.46 5.70 14.86
CA ARG A 169 2.19 6.36 15.20
C ARG A 169 1.63 5.84 16.52
N LYS A 170 0.92 6.73 17.23
CA LYS A 170 0.03 6.32 18.33
C LYS A 170 -1.19 5.62 17.75
N ILE A 171 -1.61 4.54 18.40
CA ILE A 171 -2.73 3.67 18.01
C ILE A 171 -4.00 4.46 17.70
N ILE A 172 -4.37 5.44 18.54
CA ILE A 172 -5.60 6.25 18.39
C ILE A 172 -5.63 7.04 17.05
N ARG A 173 -4.49 7.36 16.42
CA ARG A 173 -4.47 8.01 15.09
C ARG A 173 -4.29 7.02 13.95
N LEU A 174 -3.71 5.85 14.21
CA LEU A 174 -3.79 4.72 13.26
C LEU A 174 -5.26 4.32 13.08
N GLN A 175 -6.07 4.46 14.11
CA GLN A 175 -7.52 4.27 14.08
C GLN A 175 -8.31 5.22 13.14
N ASP A 176 -7.75 6.41 12.86
CA ASP A 176 -8.38 7.46 12.04
C ASP A 176 -7.84 7.52 10.59
N ARG A 177 -6.58 7.11 10.35
CA ARG A 177 -5.94 7.06 9.01
C ARG A 177 -5.83 5.64 8.42
N TYR A 178 -6.14 4.62 9.20
CA TYR A 178 -6.79 3.43 8.67
C TYR A 178 -8.25 3.81 8.62
N VAL A 179 -8.99 3.32 7.64
CA VAL A 179 -10.44 3.42 7.66
C VAL A 179 -10.90 3.01 9.08
N SER A 180 -11.44 3.98 9.82
CA SER A 180 -12.43 3.85 10.88
C SER A 180 -12.34 2.70 11.88
N THR A 181 -11.49 2.72 12.92
CA THR A 181 -11.88 1.90 14.10
C THR A 181 -13.14 2.40 14.82
N ALA A 182 -13.71 3.54 14.39
CA ALA A 182 -15.06 3.94 14.76
C ALA A 182 -16.16 3.23 13.93
N TYR A 183 -15.87 2.70 12.73
CA TYR A 183 -16.86 2.03 11.87
C TYR A 183 -16.54 0.56 11.53
N PHE A 184 -15.37 0.04 11.87
CA PHE A 184 -15.14 -1.40 11.89
C PHE A 184 -15.44 -1.93 13.28
N MET A 185 -16.51 -2.70 13.42
CA MET A 185 -16.79 -3.42 14.65
C MET A 185 -15.98 -4.71 14.66
N MET A 186 -15.06 -4.84 15.61
CA MET A 186 -14.28 -6.07 15.79
C MET A 186 -15.31 -7.03 16.32
N ASN A 187 -15.61 -8.10 15.59
CA ASN A 187 -16.19 -9.22 16.29
C ASN A 187 -15.21 -9.64 17.40
N ASP A 188 -15.73 -10.03 18.56
CA ASP A 188 -14.91 -10.30 19.75
C ASP A 188 -13.83 -11.36 19.47
N ARG A 189 -14.12 -12.29 18.54
CA ARG A 189 -13.22 -13.34 18.05
C ARG A 189 -11.94 -12.82 17.40
N THR A 190 -12.02 -11.73 16.63
CA THR A 190 -10.84 -11.11 15.98
C THR A 190 -9.99 -10.36 16.99
N ARG A 191 -10.64 -9.69 17.96
CA ARG A 191 -9.98 -9.02 19.07
C ARG A 191 -9.20 -9.99 19.96
N GLU A 192 -9.84 -11.06 20.39
CA GLU A 192 -9.22 -12.09 21.26
C GLU A 192 -8.02 -12.75 20.60
N ARG A 193 -8.10 -13.02 19.29
CA ARG A 193 -6.99 -13.60 18.52
C ARG A 193 -5.82 -12.63 18.38
N HIS A 194 -6.09 -11.36 18.09
CA HIS A 194 -5.04 -10.34 18.06
C HIS A 194 -4.30 -10.27 19.39
N GLN A 195 -5.05 -10.27 20.51
CA GLN A 195 -4.48 -10.30 21.85
C GLN A 195 -3.67 -11.59 22.10
N HIS A 196 -4.16 -12.75 21.66
CA HIS A 196 -3.44 -14.02 21.77
C HIS A 196 -2.10 -14.00 20.99
N ASN A 197 -2.10 -13.47 19.76
CA ASN A 197 -0.90 -13.40 18.92
C ASN A 197 0.17 -12.49 19.53
N LEU A 198 -0.26 -11.33 20.04
CA LEU A 198 0.62 -10.40 20.74
C LEU A 198 1.20 -11.01 22.02
N ARG A 199 0.39 -11.78 22.77
CA ARG A 199 0.87 -12.56 23.92
C ARG A 199 1.89 -13.61 23.50
N SER A 200 1.63 -14.39 22.44
CA SER A 200 2.60 -15.37 21.92
C SER A 200 3.92 -14.72 21.52
N LEU A 201 3.88 -13.58 20.83
CA LEU A 201 5.06 -12.81 20.48
C LEU A 201 5.83 -12.36 21.74
N ASN A 202 5.12 -11.87 22.75
CA ASN A 202 5.72 -11.42 24.00
C ASN A 202 6.40 -12.58 24.76
N ASP A 203 5.70 -13.71 24.87
CA ASP A 203 6.06 -14.86 25.69
C ASP A 203 7.12 -15.75 25.02
N LYS A 204 7.06 -15.91 23.70
CA LYS A 204 7.86 -16.89 22.94
C LYS A 204 8.80 -16.28 21.90
N GLY A 205 8.71 -14.97 21.64
CA GLY A 205 9.47 -14.31 20.56
C GLY A 205 9.08 -14.79 19.15
N SER A 206 8.00 -15.57 19.04
CA SER A 206 7.52 -16.17 17.79
C SER A 206 6.00 -16.17 17.76
N SER A 207 5.45 -16.08 16.55
CA SER A 207 4.00 -16.01 16.34
C SER A 207 3.54 -17.15 15.44
N ARG A 208 2.96 -18.20 16.03
CA ARG A 208 2.41 -19.36 15.29
C ARG A 208 0.94 -19.16 14.93
N VAL A 209 0.61 -18.03 14.34
CA VAL A 209 -0.77 -17.76 13.93
C VAL A 209 -1.02 -18.45 12.60
N ASP A 210 -1.86 -19.48 12.61
CA ASP A 210 -2.47 -19.98 11.38
C ASP A 210 -3.59 -19.02 11.00
N PHE A 211 -3.30 -18.12 10.07
CA PHE A 211 -4.22 -17.07 9.62
C PHE A 211 -5.31 -17.56 8.67
N LYS A 212 -5.44 -18.89 8.45
CA LYS A 212 -6.53 -19.52 7.66
C LYS A 212 -7.96 -19.19 8.10
N SER A 213 -8.14 -18.56 9.26
CA SER A 213 -9.45 -18.24 9.87
C SER A 213 -9.72 -16.74 10.00
N LEU A 214 -8.94 -15.90 9.32
CA LEU A 214 -9.22 -14.47 9.32
C LEU A 214 -10.56 -14.23 8.59
N TYR A 215 -11.41 -13.39 9.16
CA TYR A 215 -12.68 -12.91 8.60
C TYR A 215 -12.67 -11.39 8.70
N PHE A 216 -13.24 -10.74 7.71
CA PHE A 216 -12.76 -9.45 7.22
C PHE A 216 -13.94 -8.59 6.80
N ASP A 217 -14.06 -7.39 7.38
CA ASP A 217 -15.17 -6.50 7.07
C ASP A 217 -14.69 -5.15 6.56
N SER A 218 -15.42 -4.65 5.54
CA SER A 218 -15.74 -3.26 5.14
C SER A 218 -14.64 -2.27 4.71
N TYR A 219 -13.50 -2.66 4.15
CA TYR A 219 -12.52 -1.69 3.62
C TYR A 219 -13.18 -0.78 2.56
N ASP A 220 -13.31 0.52 2.84
CA ASP A 220 -13.76 1.47 1.84
C ASP A 220 -12.59 1.83 0.92
N ILE A 221 -12.57 1.19 -0.25
CA ILE A 221 -11.55 1.41 -1.27
C ILE A 221 -11.58 2.83 -1.86
N ARG A 222 -12.68 3.57 -1.66
CA ARG A 222 -12.82 4.97 -2.07
C ARG A 222 -12.26 5.93 -1.02
N ASN A 223 -11.88 5.43 0.15
CA ASN A 223 -11.28 6.24 1.19
C ASN A 223 -9.77 6.40 0.94
N ARG A 224 -9.37 7.61 0.54
CA ARG A 224 -7.95 8.00 0.38
C ARG A 224 -7.15 7.97 1.69
N TYR A 225 -7.80 7.89 2.84
CA TYR A 225 -7.19 7.81 4.17
C TYR A 225 -7.08 6.35 4.62
N THR A 226 -6.51 5.52 3.75
CA THR A 226 -6.21 4.12 4.02
C THR A 226 -4.71 3.93 4.22
N ALA A 227 -4.31 3.03 5.12
CA ALA A 227 -2.89 2.78 5.39
C ALA A 227 -2.12 2.23 4.18
N VAL A 228 -2.83 1.51 3.30
CA VAL A 228 -2.33 1.01 2.02
C VAL A 228 -3.35 1.38 0.95
N ASN A 229 -3.14 2.48 0.25
CA ASN A 229 -4.06 3.01 -0.75
C ASN A 229 -3.76 2.44 -2.14
N PHE A 230 -4.81 1.96 -2.82
CA PHE A 230 -4.75 1.32 -4.14
C PHE A 230 -5.42 2.16 -5.25
N ALA A 231 -5.81 3.40 -4.97
CA ALA A 231 -6.58 4.23 -5.91
C ALA A 231 -5.84 4.50 -7.23
N ASN A 232 -4.51 4.55 -7.21
CA ASN A 232 -3.72 4.72 -8.42
C ASN A 232 -3.40 3.36 -9.05
N ARG A 233 -3.85 3.11 -10.28
CA ARG A 233 -3.64 1.82 -10.99
C ARG A 233 -2.17 1.38 -11.12
N ASN A 234 -1.24 2.34 -11.14
CA ASN A 234 0.19 2.09 -11.39
C ASN A 234 1.04 2.10 -10.12
N THR A 235 0.48 2.48 -8.98
CA THR A 235 1.23 2.58 -7.72
C THR A 235 0.40 2.13 -6.53
N VAL A 236 1.06 1.58 -5.52
CA VAL A 236 0.46 1.39 -4.19
C VAL A 236 1.08 2.39 -3.23
N GLU A 237 0.23 3.08 -2.47
CA GLU A 237 0.66 4.12 -1.55
C GLU A 237 0.55 3.63 -0.10
N PHE A 238 1.66 3.65 0.62
CA PHE A 238 1.73 3.31 2.05
C PHE A 238 1.65 4.59 2.88
N ARG A 239 0.48 4.84 3.50
CA ARG A 239 0.19 6.05 4.30
C ARG A 239 0.31 5.84 5.82
N ILE A 240 0.86 4.69 6.21
CA ILE A 240 0.87 4.23 7.61
C ILE A 240 1.81 5.06 8.50
N PHE A 241 2.91 5.57 7.95
CA PHE A 241 3.99 6.13 8.75
C PHE A 241 3.60 7.50 9.33
N SER A 242 4.02 7.78 10.57
CA SER A 242 4.10 9.16 11.04
C SER A 242 5.15 9.90 10.22
N GLY A 243 5.13 11.24 10.24
CA GLY A 243 6.24 12.00 9.68
C GLY A 243 7.57 11.42 10.20
N ALA A 244 8.55 11.27 9.30
CA ALA A 244 9.85 10.70 9.63
C ALA A 244 10.73 11.82 10.24
N PRO A 245 11.06 11.77 11.54
CA PRO A 245 11.79 12.87 12.18
C PRO A 245 13.32 12.76 12.04
N THR A 246 13.84 11.57 11.68
CA THR A 246 15.27 11.30 11.56
C THR A 246 15.57 10.46 10.33
N TYR A 247 16.82 10.51 9.87
CA TYR A 247 17.30 9.69 8.75
C TYR A 247 17.11 8.20 9.00
N GLU A 248 17.38 7.72 10.21
CA GLU A 248 17.21 6.30 10.55
C GLU A 248 15.75 5.87 10.45
N THR A 249 14.82 6.72 10.89
CA THR A 249 13.38 6.42 10.80
C THR A 249 12.92 6.42 9.35
N PHE A 250 13.40 7.37 8.56
CA PHE A 250 13.14 7.41 7.12
C PHE A 250 13.66 6.15 6.42
N PHE A 251 14.91 5.81 6.66
CA PHE A 251 15.56 4.64 6.06
C PHE A 251 14.86 3.33 6.47
N ASP A 252 14.53 3.16 7.74
CA ASP A 252 13.77 2.00 8.23
C ASP A 252 12.43 1.84 7.49
N CYS A 253 11.69 2.94 7.26
CA CYS A 253 10.41 2.90 6.57
C CYS A 253 10.55 2.48 5.10
N ILE A 254 11.56 3.02 4.41
CA ILE A 254 11.82 2.73 2.99
C ILE A 254 12.40 1.32 2.80
N ASP A 255 13.40 0.92 3.58
CA ASP A 255 13.99 -0.44 3.53
C ASP A 255 12.95 -1.52 3.86
N PHE A 256 12.11 -1.31 4.88
CA PHE A 256 11.05 -2.28 5.19
C PHE A 256 10.00 -2.38 4.08
N THR A 257 9.62 -1.25 3.48
CA THR A 257 8.65 -1.23 2.36
C THR A 257 9.23 -1.90 1.12
N ASP A 258 10.50 -1.66 0.79
CA ASP A 258 11.19 -2.28 -0.33
C ASP A 258 11.28 -3.81 -0.15
N ARG A 259 11.72 -4.29 1.02
CA ARG A 259 11.77 -5.74 1.33
C ARG A 259 10.39 -6.39 1.27
N PHE A 260 9.37 -5.69 1.76
CA PHE A 260 7.99 -6.16 1.70
C PHE A 260 7.52 -6.33 0.24
N ILE A 261 7.79 -5.34 -0.62
CA ILE A 261 7.39 -5.39 -2.02
C ILE A 261 8.23 -6.39 -2.83
N CYS A 262 9.52 -6.54 -2.53
CA CYS A 262 10.33 -7.59 -3.14
C CYS A 262 9.75 -8.99 -2.87
N LEU A 263 9.25 -9.24 -1.65
CA LEU A 263 8.53 -10.48 -1.35
C LEU A 263 7.21 -10.60 -2.14
N VAL A 264 6.48 -9.50 -2.31
CA VAL A 264 5.27 -9.47 -3.15
C VAL A 264 5.62 -9.87 -4.58
N ASP A 265 6.68 -9.33 -5.17
CA ASP A 265 7.10 -9.70 -6.53
C ASP A 265 7.54 -11.14 -6.63
N GLU A 266 8.35 -11.59 -5.66
CA GLU A 266 8.86 -12.95 -5.63
C GLU A 266 7.69 -13.92 -5.63
N ILE A 267 6.70 -13.75 -4.75
CA ILE A 267 5.48 -14.57 -4.75
C ILE A 267 4.66 -14.34 -6.02
N SER A 268 4.64 -13.12 -6.55
CA SER A 268 3.89 -12.80 -7.76
C SER A 268 4.39 -13.59 -8.96
N VAL A 269 5.70 -13.70 -9.12
CA VAL A 269 6.40 -14.43 -10.18
C VAL A 269 6.43 -15.93 -9.90
N THR A 270 6.93 -16.35 -8.72
CA THR A 270 7.17 -17.76 -8.39
C THR A 270 5.90 -18.53 -8.04
N ARG A 271 4.85 -17.81 -7.60
CA ARG A 271 3.62 -18.39 -7.04
C ARG A 271 3.83 -19.15 -5.72
N GLU A 272 5.04 -19.09 -5.15
CA GLU A 272 5.39 -19.73 -3.89
C GLU A 272 5.06 -18.81 -2.72
N ASP A 273 3.79 -18.78 -2.31
CA ASP A 273 3.34 -17.93 -1.20
C ASP A 273 4.04 -18.32 0.11
N ASN A 274 4.03 -19.59 0.53
CA ASN A 274 4.80 -20.20 1.65
C ASN A 274 5.05 -19.32 2.91
N VAL A 275 4.22 -18.30 3.15
CA VAL A 275 4.31 -17.35 4.26
C VAL A 275 3.04 -17.53 5.10
N PRO A 276 2.97 -18.61 5.91
CA PRO A 276 1.79 -18.88 6.73
C PRO A 276 1.72 -18.00 7.99
N ASN A 277 2.84 -17.39 8.39
CA ASN A 277 2.97 -16.66 9.65
C ASN A 277 4.13 -15.65 9.60
N LEU A 278 4.27 -14.89 10.70
CA LEU A 278 5.26 -13.83 10.84
C LEU A 278 6.70 -14.33 10.77
N ASP A 279 6.99 -15.51 11.34
CA ASP A 279 8.35 -16.08 11.33
C ASP A 279 8.80 -16.37 9.89
N ALA A 280 7.89 -16.91 9.06
CA ALA A 280 8.13 -17.15 7.64
C ALA A 280 8.29 -15.84 6.84
N PHE A 281 7.50 -14.80 7.18
CA PHE A 281 7.66 -13.48 6.58
C PHE A 281 9.04 -12.90 6.88
N VAL A 282 9.46 -12.94 8.14
CA VAL A 282 10.76 -12.42 8.60
C VAL A 282 11.91 -13.17 7.94
N LEU A 283 11.82 -14.49 7.85
CA LEU A 283 12.82 -15.31 7.16
C LEU A 283 12.96 -14.91 5.69
N ARG A 284 11.86 -14.73 4.97
CA ARG A 284 11.89 -14.42 3.54
C ARG A 284 12.29 -12.98 3.23
N THR A 285 11.97 -12.04 4.10
CA THR A 285 12.32 -10.62 3.92
C THR A 285 13.66 -10.24 4.55
N GLY A 286 14.25 -11.13 5.37
CA GLY A 286 15.47 -10.87 6.11
C GLY A 286 15.32 -9.76 7.16
N THR A 287 14.15 -9.63 7.79
CA THR A 287 13.77 -8.51 8.67
C THR A 287 13.83 -8.84 10.16
N GLN A 288 14.80 -9.68 10.57
CA GLN A 288 14.93 -10.15 11.95
C GLN A 288 15.20 -9.01 12.94
N ASP A 289 15.97 -8.00 12.53
CA ASP A 289 16.29 -6.82 13.33
C ASP A 289 15.03 -5.99 13.66
N TYR A 290 14.10 -5.86 12.70
CA TYR A 290 12.81 -5.22 12.90
C TYR A 290 11.95 -6.01 13.87
N LEU A 291 11.90 -7.35 13.74
CA LEU A 291 11.17 -8.21 14.66
C LEU A 291 11.68 -8.06 16.09
N ASP A 292 13.00 -8.08 16.28
CA ASP A 292 13.63 -7.92 17.58
C ASP A 292 13.29 -6.56 18.22
N ARG A 293 13.26 -5.48 17.42
CA ARG A 293 12.81 -4.15 17.85
C ARG A 293 11.34 -4.17 18.28
N THR A 294 10.47 -4.73 17.46
CA THR A 294 9.03 -4.88 17.76
C THR A 294 8.81 -5.62 19.09
N VAL A 295 9.45 -6.77 19.30
CA VAL A 295 9.34 -7.55 20.53
C VAL A 295 9.80 -6.74 21.75
N ARG A 296 10.91 -5.99 21.63
CA ARG A 296 11.38 -5.10 22.70
C ARG A 296 10.37 -4.01 23.04
N THR A 297 9.73 -3.38 22.04
CA THR A 297 8.74 -2.32 22.29
C THR A 297 7.46 -2.86 22.90
N ILE A 298 7.00 -4.04 22.45
CA ILE A 298 5.84 -4.75 23.03
C ILE A 298 6.09 -5.03 24.52
N ARG A 299 7.25 -5.59 24.88
CA ARG A 299 7.64 -5.88 26.28
C ARG A 299 7.67 -4.64 27.17
N LYS A 300 8.04 -3.48 26.60
CA LYS A 300 8.06 -2.19 27.29
C LYS A 300 6.67 -1.56 27.47
N GLY A 301 5.59 -2.24 27.06
CA GLY A 301 4.21 -1.84 27.31
C GLY A 301 3.68 -0.69 26.45
N ARG A 302 4.46 -0.21 25.46
CA ARG A 302 4.08 0.97 24.66
C ARG A 302 3.11 0.68 23.50
N LEU A 303 2.96 -0.59 23.09
CA LEU A 303 2.20 -0.99 21.89
C LEU A 303 0.82 -1.63 22.18
N LEU A 304 0.48 -1.92 23.45
CA LEU A 304 -0.58 -2.88 23.79
C LEU A 304 -1.83 -2.30 24.48
N GLN A 305 -1.87 -1.01 24.83
CA GLN A 305 -3.10 -0.41 25.35
C GLN A 305 -4.00 0.03 24.19
N GLY A 306 -5.05 -0.77 23.90
CA GLY A 306 -6.16 -0.38 23.03
C GLY A 306 -6.00 -0.71 21.55
N THR A 307 -5.01 -1.52 21.16
CA THR A 307 -4.79 -1.95 19.76
C THR A 307 -5.93 -2.84 19.27
N ARG A 308 -6.59 -2.40 18.18
CA ARG A 308 -7.58 -3.18 17.44
C ARG A 308 -7.16 -3.25 15.98
N LEU A 309 -6.94 -4.47 15.51
CA LEU A 309 -6.71 -4.85 14.12
C LEU A 309 -7.96 -5.28 13.37
N TYR A 310 -8.21 -4.61 12.26
CA TYR A 310 -9.13 -5.07 11.23
C TYR A 310 -8.31 -5.37 10.02
N TYR A 311 -8.67 -6.47 9.40
CA TYR A 311 -8.04 -6.86 8.18
C TYR A 311 -9.08 -6.70 7.06
N ASN A 312 -8.65 -6.70 5.78
CA ASN A 312 -9.54 -7.12 4.69
C ASN A 312 -9.03 -8.34 3.88
N HIS A 313 -9.92 -9.27 3.49
CA HIS A 313 -9.71 -10.27 2.45
C HIS A 313 -10.61 -9.96 1.28
N ALA A 314 -10.00 -9.97 0.09
CA ALA A 314 -10.60 -10.34 -1.18
C ALA A 314 -12.09 -10.01 -1.29
N TYR A 315 -12.53 -8.76 -1.51
CA TYR A 315 -13.91 -8.53 -1.92
C TYR A 315 -14.05 -8.84 -3.41
N LEU A 316 -14.13 -10.13 -3.72
CA LEU A 316 -14.35 -10.61 -5.07
C LEU A 316 -15.71 -10.11 -5.60
N VAL A 317 -16.70 -9.92 -4.72
CA VAL A 317 -18.01 -9.37 -5.07
C VAL A 317 -17.97 -7.91 -5.57
N ASN A 318 -17.01 -7.10 -5.12
CA ASN A 318 -16.86 -5.70 -5.57
C ASN A 318 -15.97 -5.59 -6.81
N THR A 319 -15.65 -6.72 -7.45
CA THR A 319 -14.93 -6.79 -8.71
C THR A 319 -15.94 -6.81 -9.85
N TYR A 320 -15.67 -6.05 -10.92
CA TYR A 320 -16.44 -6.18 -12.15
C TYR A 320 -15.97 -7.44 -12.88
N TRP A 321 -16.82 -8.46 -12.86
CA TRP A 321 -16.61 -9.71 -13.57
C TRP A 321 -17.33 -9.64 -14.90
N TYR A 322 -16.61 -9.87 -15.99
CA TYR A 322 -17.24 -10.10 -17.27
C TYR A 322 -16.77 -11.41 -17.87
N GLN A 323 -17.72 -12.11 -18.47
CA GLN A 323 -17.49 -13.36 -19.15
C GLN A 323 -16.68 -13.10 -20.43
N SER A 324 -15.63 -13.89 -20.63
CA SER A 324 -14.86 -13.94 -21.87
C SER A 324 -15.03 -15.30 -22.56
N SER A 325 -14.73 -15.32 -23.86
CA SER A 325 -14.69 -16.57 -24.63
C SER A 325 -13.50 -17.43 -24.19
N PRO A 326 -13.68 -18.77 -24.09
CA PRO A 326 -12.59 -19.72 -23.90
C PRO A 326 -11.41 -19.58 -24.87
N ALA A 327 -11.66 -19.02 -26.06
CA ALA A 327 -10.63 -18.76 -27.07
C ALA A 327 -9.68 -17.60 -26.71
N HIS A 328 -10.09 -16.72 -25.80
CA HIS A 328 -9.31 -15.55 -25.35
C HIS A 328 -8.81 -15.71 -23.91
N ALA A 329 -8.61 -16.96 -23.46
CA ALA A 329 -8.03 -17.25 -22.16
C ALA A 329 -6.58 -16.75 -22.12
N ASP A 330 -6.27 -15.89 -21.17
CA ASP A 330 -4.94 -15.33 -20.99
C ASP A 330 -4.42 -15.53 -19.55
N LEU A 331 -3.14 -15.30 -19.35
CA LEU A 331 -2.50 -15.32 -18.03
C LEU A 331 -3.16 -14.28 -17.11
N GLY A 332 -3.51 -14.67 -15.89
CA GLY A 332 -4.17 -13.80 -14.91
C GLY A 332 -5.69 -13.69 -15.08
N ASP A 333 -6.29 -14.29 -16.11
CA ASP A 333 -7.73 -14.49 -16.17
C ASP A 333 -8.18 -15.50 -15.10
N TYR A 334 -9.47 -15.50 -14.78
CA TYR A 334 -10.06 -16.43 -13.83
C TYR A 334 -10.99 -17.41 -14.53
N ILE A 335 -11.16 -18.59 -13.94
CA ILE A 335 -12.13 -19.58 -14.38
C ILE A 335 -12.98 -20.05 -13.21
N MET A 336 -14.22 -20.36 -13.53
CA MET A 336 -15.20 -20.96 -12.62
C MET A 336 -15.96 -22.04 -13.38
N GLN A 337 -16.29 -23.15 -12.73
CA GLN A 337 -17.16 -24.15 -13.36
C GLN A 337 -18.54 -23.53 -13.63
N LYS A 338 -19.18 -23.89 -14.75
CA LYS A 338 -20.49 -23.35 -15.15
C LYS A 338 -21.54 -23.53 -14.05
N VAL A 339 -21.56 -24.68 -13.38
CA VAL A 339 -22.47 -24.93 -12.25
C VAL A 339 -22.29 -23.91 -11.11
N HIS A 340 -21.04 -23.57 -10.78
CA HIS A 340 -20.75 -22.57 -9.76
C HIS A 340 -21.05 -21.15 -10.26
N TYR A 341 -20.91 -20.90 -11.56
CA TYR A 341 -21.25 -19.60 -12.15
C TYR A 341 -22.75 -19.32 -12.08
N GLU A 342 -23.62 -20.32 -12.31
CA GLU A 342 -25.06 -20.18 -12.10
C GLU A 342 -25.38 -19.87 -10.62
N THR A 343 -24.69 -20.53 -9.68
CA THR A 343 -24.84 -20.21 -8.24
C THR A 343 -24.40 -18.77 -7.95
N TYR A 344 -23.28 -18.32 -8.51
CA TYR A 344 -22.84 -16.93 -8.38
C TYR A 344 -23.88 -15.94 -8.91
N LEU A 345 -24.44 -16.18 -10.11
CA LEU A 345 -25.48 -15.33 -10.68
C LEU A 345 -26.71 -15.26 -9.77
N SER A 346 -27.14 -16.38 -9.16
CA SER A 346 -28.27 -16.38 -8.23
C SER A 346 -28.04 -15.49 -6.99
N TYR A 347 -26.81 -15.46 -6.46
CA TYR A 347 -26.49 -14.57 -5.36
C TYR A 347 -26.43 -13.09 -5.79
N ILE A 348 -26.00 -12.81 -7.03
CA ILE A 348 -26.02 -11.44 -7.56
C ILE A 348 -27.45 -10.94 -7.75
N GLU A 349 -28.36 -11.80 -8.22
CA GLU A 349 -29.79 -11.50 -8.29
C GLU A 349 -30.39 -11.22 -6.91
N GLU A 350 -30.00 -12.00 -5.88
CA GLU A 350 -30.39 -11.77 -4.48
C GLU A 350 -29.92 -10.38 -4.00
N ILE A 351 -28.66 -9.99 -4.27
CA ILE A 351 -28.15 -8.65 -3.93
C ILE A 351 -28.95 -7.55 -4.62
N HIS A 352 -29.29 -7.72 -5.91
CA HIS A 352 -30.05 -6.72 -6.66
C HIS A 352 -31.52 -6.60 -6.23
N ALA A 353 -32.04 -7.59 -5.51
CA ALA A 353 -33.41 -7.57 -4.98
C ALA A 353 -33.54 -6.72 -3.69
N PHE A 354 -32.44 -6.48 -2.98
CA PHE A 354 -32.43 -5.66 -1.77
C PHE A 354 -32.50 -4.16 -2.07
N ASP A 355 -33.17 -3.39 -1.20
CA ASP A 355 -33.09 -1.93 -1.22
C ASP A 355 -31.85 -1.48 -0.43
N ILE A 356 -30.90 -0.85 -1.14
CA ILE A 356 -29.62 -0.43 -0.57
C ILE A 356 -29.73 0.52 0.63
N ASN A 357 -30.86 1.23 0.79
CA ASN A 357 -31.09 2.17 1.88
C ASN A 357 -31.77 1.52 3.09
N VAL A 358 -32.37 0.35 2.91
CA VAL A 358 -33.17 -0.34 3.95
C VAL A 358 -32.47 -1.60 4.43
N ASP A 359 -31.93 -2.38 3.51
CA ASP A 359 -31.44 -3.76 3.74
C ASP A 359 -29.92 -3.81 3.85
N TYR A 360 -29.29 -2.76 4.39
CA TYR A 360 -27.82 -2.64 4.43
C TYR A 360 -27.15 -3.87 5.06
N PHE A 361 -27.69 -4.39 6.17
CA PHE A 361 -27.10 -5.54 6.86
C PHE A 361 -27.26 -6.84 6.06
N ASP A 362 -28.42 -7.08 5.46
CA ASP A 362 -28.67 -8.27 4.63
C ASP A 362 -27.80 -8.27 3.36
N ILE A 363 -27.58 -7.09 2.77
CA ILE A 363 -26.64 -6.91 1.65
C ILE A 363 -25.23 -7.28 2.08
N GLN A 364 -24.77 -6.87 3.27
CA GLN A 364 -23.43 -7.22 3.74
C GLN A 364 -23.29 -8.72 4.02
N GLU A 365 -24.27 -9.34 4.68
CA GLU A 365 -24.25 -10.79 4.93
C GLU A 365 -24.23 -11.58 3.61
N THR A 366 -25.01 -11.15 2.62
CA THR A 366 -25.05 -11.80 1.30
C THR A 366 -23.73 -11.61 0.55
N ARG A 367 -23.13 -10.41 0.63
CA ARG A 367 -21.79 -10.15 0.07
C ARG A 367 -20.72 -11.05 0.68
N GLU A 368 -20.76 -11.30 1.98
CA GLU A 368 -19.84 -12.22 2.65
C GLU A 368 -20.02 -13.66 2.14
N LYS A 369 -21.28 -14.13 2.03
CA LYS A 369 -21.58 -15.47 1.48
C LYS A 369 -21.05 -15.64 0.07
N ILE A 370 -21.26 -14.65 -0.81
CA ILE A 370 -20.71 -14.65 -2.16
C ILE A 370 -19.20 -14.72 -2.11
N ASN A 371 -18.59 -13.96 -1.20
CA ASN A 371 -17.15 -13.88 -1.12
C ASN A 371 -16.52 -15.22 -0.74
N ASP A 372 -17.03 -15.85 0.32
CA ASP A 372 -16.61 -17.18 0.78
C ASP A 372 -16.82 -18.22 -0.34
N PHE A 373 -17.94 -18.13 -1.05
CA PHE A 373 -18.22 -18.98 -2.21
C PHE A 373 -17.18 -18.80 -3.32
N LEU A 374 -16.96 -17.56 -3.78
CA LEU A 374 -16.03 -17.22 -4.85
C LEU A 374 -14.61 -17.67 -4.53
N VAL A 375 -14.16 -17.44 -3.29
CA VAL A 375 -12.87 -17.90 -2.78
C VAL A 375 -12.70 -19.43 -2.90
N GLY A 376 -13.77 -20.19 -2.67
CA GLY A 376 -13.76 -21.66 -2.75
C GLY A 376 -13.76 -22.22 -4.17
N VAL A 377 -14.30 -21.49 -5.16
CA VAL A 377 -14.58 -22.04 -6.50
C VAL A 377 -13.74 -21.43 -7.63
N LEU A 378 -13.22 -20.22 -7.46
CA LEU A 378 -12.44 -19.54 -8.49
C LEU A 378 -11.03 -20.10 -8.59
N LYS A 379 -10.54 -20.16 -9.83
CA LYS A 379 -9.16 -20.49 -10.14
C LYS A 379 -8.57 -19.42 -11.07
N GLU A 380 -7.33 -19.02 -10.84
CA GLU A 380 -6.57 -18.13 -11.72
C GLU A 380 -5.81 -18.97 -12.76
N ILE A 381 -5.84 -18.52 -14.01
CA ILE A 381 -5.04 -19.08 -15.10
C ILE A 381 -3.60 -18.61 -14.95
N VAL A 382 -2.69 -19.56 -14.78
CA VAL A 382 -1.25 -19.31 -14.58
C VAL A 382 -0.37 -19.91 -15.67
N VAL A 383 -0.94 -20.73 -16.55
CA VAL A 383 -0.27 -21.29 -17.73
C VAL A 383 -1.24 -21.30 -18.88
N VAL A 384 -0.81 -20.86 -20.05
CA VAL A 384 -1.59 -20.87 -21.28
C VAL A 384 -0.77 -21.57 -22.35
N GLU A 385 -1.24 -22.74 -22.79
CA GLU A 385 -0.61 -23.55 -23.83
C GLU A 385 -1.64 -23.85 -24.93
N ASP A 386 -1.18 -24.30 -26.10
CA ASP A 386 -2.08 -24.60 -27.23
C ASP A 386 -3.10 -25.69 -26.87
N SER A 387 -2.69 -26.69 -26.09
CA SER A 387 -3.51 -27.87 -25.78
C SER A 387 -4.23 -27.81 -24.42
N PHE A 388 -3.76 -26.98 -23.48
CA PHE A 388 -4.31 -26.90 -22.13
C PHE A 388 -4.08 -25.52 -21.49
N ILE A 389 -4.78 -25.27 -20.39
CA ILE A 389 -4.45 -24.20 -19.45
C ILE A 389 -4.07 -24.80 -18.11
N GLY A 390 -3.17 -24.15 -17.38
CA GLY A 390 -2.91 -24.43 -15.98
C GLY A 390 -3.66 -23.44 -15.11
N ALA A 391 -4.47 -23.93 -14.17
CA ALA A 391 -5.20 -23.07 -13.24
C ALA A 391 -4.94 -23.44 -11.78
N ILE A 392 -4.75 -22.43 -10.92
CA ILE A 392 -4.58 -22.59 -9.47
C ILE A 392 -5.80 -22.02 -8.74
N PRO A 393 -6.31 -22.67 -7.67
CA PRO A 393 -7.26 -22.03 -6.77
C PRO A 393 -6.72 -20.68 -6.25
N ILE A 394 -7.59 -19.70 -6.04
CA ILE A 394 -7.19 -18.37 -5.52
C ILE A 394 -6.49 -18.47 -4.16
N LEU A 395 -6.84 -19.47 -3.35
CA LEU A 395 -6.20 -19.70 -2.05
C LEU A 395 -5.35 -20.98 -2.00
N TYR A 396 -4.19 -20.86 -1.35
CA TYR A 396 -3.36 -21.97 -0.83
C TYR A 396 -2.98 -23.07 -1.84
N ASN A 397 -2.44 -22.72 -3.00
CA ASN A 397 -1.87 -23.73 -3.89
C ASN A 397 -0.67 -23.23 -4.70
N THR A 398 0.36 -24.06 -4.78
CA THR A 398 1.58 -23.83 -5.59
C THR A 398 1.59 -24.68 -6.86
N ARG A 399 0.64 -25.61 -7.02
CA ARG A 399 0.53 -26.49 -8.20
C ARG A 399 -0.75 -26.23 -8.96
N TYR A 400 -0.58 -25.91 -10.24
CA TYR A 400 -1.70 -25.75 -11.15
C TYR A 400 -2.29 -27.10 -11.56
N GLN A 401 -3.61 -27.13 -11.69
CA GLN A 401 -4.33 -28.21 -12.35
C GLN A 401 -4.29 -27.96 -13.86
N LYS A 402 -3.92 -28.98 -14.65
CA LYS A 402 -4.08 -28.93 -16.11
C LYS A 402 -5.53 -29.15 -16.49
N ILE A 403 -6.08 -28.24 -17.30
CA ILE A 403 -7.44 -28.29 -17.83
C ILE A 403 -7.32 -28.23 -19.35
N SER A 404 -7.86 -29.23 -20.04
CA SER A 404 -7.78 -29.26 -21.50
C SER A 404 -8.61 -28.14 -22.13
N ARG A 405 -8.28 -27.69 -23.34
CA ARG A 405 -9.10 -26.68 -24.05
C ARG A 405 -10.55 -27.15 -24.28
N HIS A 406 -10.76 -28.46 -24.43
CA HIS A 406 -12.09 -29.06 -24.57
C HIS A 406 -12.90 -28.93 -23.26
N GLU A 407 -12.30 -29.32 -22.14
CA GLU A 407 -12.88 -29.20 -20.79
C GLU A 407 -13.16 -27.73 -20.44
N LEU A 408 -12.20 -26.82 -20.70
CA LEU A 408 -12.37 -25.38 -20.50
C LEU A 408 -13.59 -24.83 -21.22
N LYS A 409 -13.84 -25.27 -22.48
CA LYS A 409 -14.98 -24.81 -23.28
C LYS A 409 -16.31 -25.37 -22.78
N ASN A 410 -16.31 -26.63 -22.35
CA ASN A 410 -17.55 -27.33 -22.00
C ASN A 410 -17.99 -27.08 -20.56
N ASP A 411 -17.05 -26.99 -19.63
CA ASP A 411 -17.34 -27.10 -18.20
C ASP A 411 -17.07 -25.80 -17.43
N TYR A 412 -16.33 -24.87 -18.03
CA TYR A 412 -15.89 -23.63 -17.37
C TYR A 412 -16.41 -22.37 -18.07
N VAL A 413 -16.46 -21.29 -17.29
CA VAL A 413 -16.64 -19.92 -17.72
C VAL A 413 -15.32 -19.19 -17.47
N ILE A 414 -14.83 -18.45 -18.46
CA ILE A 414 -13.70 -17.54 -18.26
C ILE A 414 -14.24 -16.21 -17.79
N LEU A 415 -13.66 -15.71 -16.71
CA LEU A 415 -14.02 -14.49 -16.05
C LEU A 415 -12.80 -13.56 -16.04
N LYS A 416 -12.99 -12.36 -16.59
CA LYS A 416 -12.02 -11.28 -16.47
C LYS A 416 -12.45 -10.39 -15.32
N ALA A 417 -11.49 -10.07 -14.45
CA ALA A 417 -11.69 -9.28 -13.25
C ALA A 417 -11.06 -7.90 -13.45
N ILE A 418 -11.85 -6.86 -13.24
CA ILE A 418 -11.33 -5.51 -13.03
C ILE A 418 -11.91 -5.01 -11.72
N ASN A 419 -11.06 -4.53 -10.81
CA ASN A 419 -11.57 -3.94 -9.58
C ASN A 419 -12.44 -2.74 -9.93
N SER A 420 -13.67 -2.69 -9.39
CA SER A 420 -14.66 -1.67 -9.80
C SER A 420 -14.18 -0.24 -9.56
N ASP A 421 -13.34 -0.02 -8.55
CA ASP A 421 -12.71 1.26 -8.23
C ASP A 421 -11.71 1.73 -9.31
N LEU A 422 -11.08 0.80 -10.04
CA LEU A 422 -10.14 1.13 -11.13
C LEU A 422 -10.85 1.56 -12.42
N LEU A 423 -12.14 1.24 -12.55
CA LEU A 423 -12.96 1.63 -13.72
C LEU A 423 -13.47 3.07 -13.64
N ILE A 424 -13.44 3.72 -12.48
CA ILE A 424 -14.01 5.06 -12.25
C ILE A 424 -13.09 6.19 -12.79
N THR A 425 -12.09 5.87 -13.61
CA THR A 425 -11.13 6.87 -14.11
C THR A 425 -11.64 7.76 -15.24
N GLU A 426 -12.91 7.66 -15.65
CA GLU A 426 -13.53 8.60 -16.61
C GLU A 426 -14.96 8.98 -16.23
N THR A 427 -15.11 9.76 -15.16
CA THR A 427 -16.17 10.77 -15.11
C THR A 427 -15.58 12.04 -14.51
N LYS A 428 -15.45 13.04 -15.39
CA LYS A 428 -14.92 14.38 -15.10
C LYS A 428 -15.65 15.08 -13.96
#